data_AF-A0AAW8CA24-F1
#
_entry.id   AF-A0AAW8CA24-F1
#
_cell.length_a   1.000
_cell.length_b   1.000
_cell.length_c   1.000
_cell.angle_alpha   90.00
_cell.angle_beta   90.00
_cell.angle_gamma   90.00
#
_symmetry.space_group_name_H-M   'P 1'
#
loop_
_entity.id
_entity.type
_entity.pdbx_description
1 polymer ?
#
loop_
_entity_poly.entity_id
_entity_poly.type
_entity_poly.pdbx_seq_one_letter_code
_entity_poly.pdbx_strand_id
1 'polypeptide(L)'
;MSIFRSKNSRFRRGPISFRHILLMSFILFVILLVQGLWIVNSSIQPTLMKYGEVETHKMAKAVMTKALKDRIDEGFDVDSLMKVQNDKNGKVSTINLNTKQVNEIVTSTTTYIEKYLQQVEQGNLKGIGISEKNGAMMAVPFGRVTNNALLGNIGPDIPIDFTTIGHVNTDIKQKIEPHGINTTAIQIIMEMEVTLQVVIPFHTKEIKVKQDVPIATRIVQGEVPTYYGSGSVAVPDKKKTDS
;
A
#
# COMPACT_ATOMS: atom_id res chain seq x y z
N MET A 1 -80.32 -26.68 41.19
CA MET A 1 -80.28 -26.28 39.77
C MET A 1 -80.10 -24.77 39.70
N SER A 2 -78.89 -24.31 39.39
CA SER A 2 -78.58 -22.91 39.08
C SER A 2 -77.22 -22.91 38.39
N ILE A 3 -77.24 -22.81 37.05
CA ILE A 3 -76.05 -22.83 36.21
C ILE A 3 -75.54 -21.39 36.13
N PHE A 4 -74.43 -21.09 36.80
CA PHE A 4 -73.75 -19.80 36.69
C PHE A 4 -73.05 -19.72 35.32
N ARG A 5 -73.64 -18.94 34.41
CA ARG A 5 -73.14 -18.76 33.04
C ARG A 5 -72.05 -17.68 33.06
N SER A 6 -70.79 -18.08 32.97
CA SER A 6 -69.65 -17.16 32.80
C SER A 6 -69.83 -16.31 31.54
N LYS A 7 -69.97 -15.00 31.73
CA LYS A 7 -70.05 -14.02 30.65
C LYS A 7 -68.62 -13.68 30.22
N ASN A 8 -68.07 -14.46 29.29
CA ASN A 8 -66.82 -14.12 28.61
C ASN A 8 -67.00 -12.77 27.89
N SER A 9 -66.52 -11.68 28.49
CA SER A 9 -66.45 -10.38 27.85
C SER A 9 -65.39 -10.43 26.76
N ARG A 10 -65.83 -10.63 25.52
CA ARG A 10 -64.97 -10.45 24.35
C ARG A 10 -64.55 -8.99 24.32
N PHE A 11 -63.30 -8.69 24.65
CA PHE A 11 -62.67 -7.39 24.38
C PHE A 11 -62.66 -7.17 22.86
N ARG A 12 -63.76 -6.65 22.32
CA ARG A 12 -63.80 -6.11 20.96
C ARG A 12 -63.13 -4.75 21.02
N ARG A 13 -61.79 -4.73 20.90
CA ARG A 13 -61.07 -3.48 20.62
C ARG A 13 -61.62 -2.95 19.29
N GLY A 14 -62.29 -1.81 19.32
CA GLY A 14 -62.74 -1.14 18.09
C GLY A 14 -61.55 -0.84 17.17
N PRO A 15 -61.77 -0.64 15.86
CA PRO A 15 -60.69 -0.30 14.95
C PRO A 15 -59.97 0.96 15.45
N ILE A 16 -58.64 0.92 15.44
CA ILE A 16 -57.78 2.04 15.84
C ILE A 16 -58.16 3.25 14.98
N SER A 17 -58.39 4.42 15.60
CA SER A 17 -58.73 5.64 14.86
C SER A 17 -57.61 6.03 13.89
N PHE A 18 -57.98 6.46 12.67
CA PHE A 18 -57.07 6.77 11.55
C PHE A 18 -55.87 7.65 11.94
N ARG A 19 -56.07 8.61 12.84
CA ARG A 19 -54.99 9.49 13.35
C ARG A 19 -53.86 8.73 14.05
N HIS A 20 -54.20 7.69 14.81
CA HIS A 20 -53.21 6.86 15.51
C HIS A 20 -52.47 5.93 14.57
N ILE A 21 -53.14 5.42 13.53
CA ILE A 21 -52.51 4.60 12.48
C ILE A 21 -51.46 5.43 11.73
N LEU A 22 -51.82 6.67 11.37
CA LEU A 22 -50.90 7.61 10.70
C LEU A 22 -49.71 7.94 11.60
N LEU A 23 -49.95 8.26 12.87
CA LEU A 23 -48.90 8.58 13.83
C LEU A 23 -47.96 7.38 14.07
N MET A 24 -48.49 6.17 14.22
CA MET A 24 -47.68 4.95 14.37
C MET A 24 -46.88 4.63 13.10
N SER A 25 -47.46 4.81 11.92
CA SER A 25 -46.76 4.65 10.64
C SER A 25 -45.62 5.67 10.50
N PHE A 26 -45.86 6.92 10.89
CA PHE A 26 -44.84 7.97 10.88
C PHE A 26 -43.70 7.67 11.85
N ILE A 27 -44.00 7.24 13.08
CA ILE A 27 -42.98 6.81 14.05
C ILE A 27 -42.17 5.63 13.50
N LEU A 28 -42.83 4.62 12.93
CA LEU A 28 -42.14 3.47 12.33
C LEU A 28 -41.23 3.91 11.18
N PHE A 29 -41.70 4.80 10.32
CA PHE A 29 -40.90 5.35 9.22
C PHE A 29 -39.65 6.08 9.73
N VAL A 30 -39.79 6.92 10.77
CA VAL A 30 -38.67 7.61 11.40
C VAL A 30 -37.68 6.61 12.01
N ILE A 31 -38.16 5.57 12.69
CA ILE A 31 -37.31 4.51 13.26
C ILE A 31 -36.52 3.80 12.15
N LEU A 32 -37.18 3.42 11.06
CA LEU A 32 -36.53 2.76 9.91
C LEU A 32 -35.50 3.67 9.24
N LEU A 33 -35.79 4.96 9.09
CA LEU A 33 -34.83 5.93 8.56
C LEU A 33 -33.59 6.04 9.44
N VAL A 34 -33.77 6.18 10.76
CA VAL A 34 -32.65 6.29 11.71
C VAL A 34 -31.82 5.00 11.71
N GLN A 35 -32.45 3.83 11.70
CA GLN A 35 -31.75 2.55 11.59
C GLN A 35 -30.99 2.42 10.25
N GLY A 36 -31.60 2.87 9.15
CA GLY A 36 -30.99 2.89 7.82
C GLY A 36 -29.73 3.77 7.76
N LEU A 37 -29.79 4.98 8.32
CA LEU A 37 -28.62 5.85 8.39
C LEU A 37 -27.53 5.27 9.31
N TRP A 38 -27.93 4.66 10.42
CA TRP A 38 -26.99 4.04 11.36
C TRP A 38 -26.23 2.87 10.72
N ILE A 39 -26.88 2.02 9.93
CA ILE A 39 -26.21 0.89 9.26
C ILE A 39 -25.28 1.36 8.13
N VAL A 40 -25.64 2.44 7.42
CA VAL A 40 -24.75 3.04 6.40
C VAL A 40 -23.46 3.51 7.04
N ASN A 41 -23.55 4.28 8.12
CA ASN A 41 -22.39 4.84 8.81
C ASN A 41 -21.57 3.77 9.53
N SER A 42 -22.21 2.80 10.18
CA SER A 42 -21.52 1.83 11.04
C SER A 42 -21.06 0.56 10.33
N SER A 43 -21.66 0.16 9.21
CA SER A 43 -21.35 -1.12 8.54
C SER A 43 -20.90 -0.94 7.09
N ILE A 44 -21.61 -0.12 6.32
CA ILE A 44 -21.34 0.04 4.87
C ILE A 44 -20.09 0.89 4.65
N GLN A 45 -20.03 2.07 5.27
CA GLN A 45 -18.91 3.00 5.15
C GLN A 45 -17.55 2.34 5.44
N PRO A 46 -17.30 1.68 6.59
CA PRO A 46 -15.98 1.12 6.89
C PRO A 46 -15.59 0.00 5.92
N THR A 47 -16.54 -0.84 5.50
CA THR A 47 -16.30 -1.93 4.54
C THR A 47 -15.95 -1.39 3.16
N LEU A 48 -16.71 -0.40 2.68
CA LEU A 48 -16.47 0.24 1.39
C LEU A 48 -15.13 0.98 1.38
N MET A 49 -14.85 1.73 2.44
CA MET A 49 -13.56 2.42 2.61
C MET A 49 -12.41 1.41 2.61
N LYS A 50 -12.55 0.29 3.32
CA LYS A 50 -11.49 -0.72 3.37
C LYS A 50 -11.21 -1.33 2.00
N TYR A 51 -12.26 -1.58 1.23
CA TYR A 51 -12.12 -2.08 -0.13
C TYR A 51 -11.44 -1.05 -1.03
N GLY A 52 -11.86 0.22 -0.95
CA GLY A 52 -11.22 1.32 -1.67
C GLY A 52 -9.73 1.44 -1.35
N GLU A 53 -9.35 1.41 -0.07
CA GLU A 53 -7.94 1.39 0.35
C GLU A 53 -7.15 0.27 -0.34
N VAL A 54 -7.69 -0.96 -0.33
CA VAL A 54 -6.99 -2.13 -0.89
C VAL A 54 -6.81 -1.99 -2.40
N GLU A 55 -7.84 -1.59 -3.13
CA GLU A 55 -7.67 -1.44 -4.58
C GLU A 55 -6.78 -0.24 -4.92
N THR A 56 -6.93 0.90 -4.25
CA THR A 56 -6.05 2.05 -4.47
C THR A 56 -4.59 1.69 -4.17
N HIS A 57 -4.31 0.92 -3.11
CA HIS A 57 -2.96 0.40 -2.85
C HIS A 57 -2.44 -0.48 -3.99
N LYS A 58 -3.26 -1.39 -4.51
CA LYS A 58 -2.90 -2.30 -5.59
C LYS A 58 -2.65 -1.54 -6.90
N MET A 59 -3.52 -0.61 -7.23
CA MET A 59 -3.40 0.26 -8.41
C MET A 59 -2.13 1.12 -8.32
N ALA A 60 -1.89 1.78 -7.19
CA ALA A 60 -0.72 2.63 -6.99
C ALA A 60 0.59 1.84 -7.16
N LYS A 61 0.67 0.64 -6.57
CA LYS A 61 1.82 -0.26 -6.76
C LYS A 61 1.99 -0.71 -8.21
N ALA A 62 0.89 -0.99 -8.90
CA ALA A 62 0.94 -1.35 -10.32
C ALA A 62 1.50 -0.19 -11.17
N VAL A 63 1.05 1.04 -10.91
CA VAL A 63 1.56 2.25 -11.57
C VAL A 63 3.04 2.48 -11.28
N MET A 64 3.45 2.42 -10.01
CA MET A 64 4.87 2.60 -9.62
C MET A 64 5.77 1.55 -10.28
N THR A 65 5.33 0.29 -10.28
CA THR A 65 6.06 -0.80 -10.95
C THR A 65 6.15 -0.60 -12.45
N LYS A 66 5.05 -0.17 -13.10
CA LYS A 66 5.01 0.14 -14.53
C LYS A 66 5.96 1.29 -14.88
N ALA A 67 5.93 2.38 -14.11
CA ALA A 67 6.80 3.54 -14.32
C ALA A 67 8.28 3.18 -14.25
N LEU A 68 8.69 2.43 -13.22
CA LEU A 68 10.06 1.95 -13.09
C LEU A 68 10.45 1.02 -14.25
N LYS A 69 9.57 0.07 -14.60
CA LYS A 69 9.82 -0.86 -15.68
C LYS A 69 10.02 -0.14 -17.02
N ASP A 70 9.10 0.74 -17.38
CA ASP A 70 9.16 1.47 -18.65
C ASP A 70 10.40 2.35 -18.70
N ARG A 71 10.81 2.97 -17.58
CA ARG A 71 12.05 3.74 -17.52
C ARG A 71 13.30 2.90 -17.78
N ILE A 72 13.33 1.68 -17.25
CA ILE A 72 14.43 0.72 -17.47
C ILE A 72 14.43 0.24 -18.93
N ASP A 73 13.25 -0.13 -19.45
CA ASP A 73 13.08 -0.64 -20.81
C ASP A 73 13.42 0.42 -21.88
N GLU A 74 13.28 1.73 -21.57
CA GLU A 74 13.72 2.85 -22.41
C GLU A 74 15.25 3.08 -22.41
N GLY A 75 16.03 2.13 -21.90
CA GLY A 75 17.48 2.10 -22.03
C GLY A 75 18.23 2.75 -20.86
N PHE A 76 17.62 2.85 -19.67
CA PHE A 76 18.39 3.20 -18.49
C PHE A 76 19.37 2.07 -18.15
N ASP A 77 20.66 2.36 -18.19
CA ASP A 77 21.68 1.42 -17.75
C ASP A 77 21.77 1.42 -16.22
N VAL A 78 21.15 0.42 -15.60
CA VAL A 78 21.16 0.18 -14.16
C VAL A 78 22.57 -0.03 -13.62
N ASP A 79 23.48 -0.62 -14.40
CA ASP A 79 24.86 -0.86 -13.96
C ASP A 79 25.63 0.46 -13.82
N SER A 80 25.20 1.51 -14.53
CA SER A 80 25.80 2.85 -14.47
C SER A 80 25.56 3.61 -13.16
N LEU A 81 24.66 3.09 -12.30
CA LEU A 81 24.37 3.65 -10.97
C LEU A 81 25.57 3.55 -10.02
N MET A 82 26.44 2.55 -10.22
CA MET A 82 27.64 2.33 -9.42
C MET A 82 28.90 2.49 -10.28
N LYS A 83 29.75 3.45 -9.92
CA LYS A 83 31.08 3.61 -10.50
C LYS A 83 32.09 2.81 -9.70
N VAL A 84 32.66 1.79 -10.33
CA VAL A 84 33.75 0.98 -9.78
C VAL A 84 35.08 1.57 -10.21
N GLN A 85 35.93 1.90 -9.25
CA GLN A 85 37.32 2.31 -9.50
C GLN A 85 38.25 1.19 -9.07
N ASN A 86 39.14 0.79 -9.98
CA ASN A 86 40.14 -0.23 -9.73
C ASN A 86 41.49 0.41 -9.39
N ASP A 87 42.30 -0.29 -8.60
CA ASP A 87 43.69 0.05 -8.33
C ASP A 87 44.61 -0.26 -9.52
N LYS A 88 45.90 0.05 -9.39
CA LYS A 88 46.93 -0.21 -10.43
C LYS A 88 47.10 -1.69 -10.76
N ASN A 89 46.60 -2.59 -9.91
CA ASN A 89 46.68 -4.04 -10.06
C ASN A 89 45.37 -4.64 -10.59
N GLY A 90 44.39 -3.81 -10.95
CA GLY A 90 43.09 -4.23 -11.48
C GLY A 90 42.09 -4.69 -10.41
N LYS A 91 42.39 -4.51 -9.10
CA LYS A 91 41.48 -4.86 -7.99
C LYS A 91 40.55 -3.69 -7.68
N VAL A 92 39.32 -3.98 -7.25
CA VAL A 92 38.34 -2.96 -6.88
C VAL A 92 38.83 -2.20 -5.65
N SER A 93 38.99 -0.89 -5.77
CA SER A 93 39.44 0.02 -4.70
C SER A 93 38.27 0.79 -4.09
N THR A 94 37.36 1.32 -4.92
CA THR A 94 36.21 2.08 -4.43
C THR A 94 34.98 1.85 -5.31
N ILE A 95 33.81 1.80 -4.68
CA ILE A 95 32.52 1.80 -5.35
C ILE A 95 31.79 3.06 -4.91
N ASN A 96 31.56 3.96 -5.86
CA ASN A 96 30.87 5.22 -5.64
C ASN A 96 29.53 5.23 -6.38
N LEU A 97 28.52 5.87 -5.80
CA LEU A 97 27.28 6.12 -6.53
C LEU A 97 27.50 7.18 -7.60
N ASN A 98 26.90 6.95 -8.76
CA ASN A 98 26.87 7.93 -9.83
C ASN A 98 25.69 8.89 -9.62
N THR A 99 25.91 9.96 -8.85
CA THR A 99 24.86 10.93 -8.49
C THR A 99 24.08 11.47 -9.69
N LYS A 100 24.74 11.64 -10.85
CA LYS A 100 24.05 12.06 -12.08
C LYS A 100 23.01 11.03 -12.53
N GLN A 101 23.41 9.76 -12.61
CA GLN A 101 22.52 8.66 -13.04
C GLN A 101 21.43 8.39 -11.99
N VAL A 102 21.77 8.49 -10.70
CA VAL A 102 20.80 8.39 -9.60
C VAL A 102 19.73 9.47 -9.73
N ASN A 103 20.11 10.74 -9.89
CA ASN A 103 19.14 11.81 -10.03
C ASN A 103 18.31 11.68 -11.32
N GLU A 104 18.92 11.21 -12.41
CA GLU A 104 18.22 10.97 -13.67
C GLU A 104 17.14 9.89 -13.53
N ILE A 105 17.45 8.72 -12.95
CA ILE A 105 16.44 7.67 -12.77
C ILE A 105 15.36 8.09 -11.76
N VAL A 106 15.73 8.77 -10.68
CA VAL A 106 14.78 9.29 -9.68
C VAL A 106 13.79 10.25 -10.33
N THR A 107 14.28 11.28 -11.00
CA THR A 107 13.41 12.32 -11.59
C THR A 107 12.55 11.79 -12.74
N SER A 108 13.14 10.97 -13.61
CA SER A 108 12.39 10.35 -14.72
C SER A 108 11.32 9.39 -14.20
N THR A 109 11.64 8.51 -13.23
CA THR A 109 10.65 7.59 -12.65
C THR A 109 9.52 8.35 -11.96
N THR A 110 9.82 9.39 -11.17
CA THR A 110 8.80 10.28 -10.58
C THR A 110 7.87 10.85 -11.65
N THR A 111 8.44 11.35 -12.76
CA THR A 111 7.65 11.90 -13.87
C THR A 111 6.74 10.85 -14.51
N TYR A 112 7.22 9.61 -14.69
CA TYR A 112 6.42 8.50 -15.21
C TYR A 112 5.28 8.12 -14.26
N ILE A 113 5.54 8.06 -12.95
CA ILE A 113 4.50 7.78 -11.95
C ILE A 113 3.42 8.86 -12.00
N GLU A 114 3.79 10.14 -11.94
CA GLU A 114 2.84 11.27 -12.01
C GLU A 114 1.99 11.21 -13.29
N LYS A 115 2.63 11.00 -14.44
CA LYS A 115 1.96 10.86 -15.73
C LYS A 115 0.95 9.71 -15.74
N TYR A 116 1.32 8.54 -15.21
CA TYR A 116 0.43 7.38 -15.17
C TYR A 116 -0.70 7.54 -14.17
N LEU A 117 -0.46 8.11 -12.98
CA LEU A 117 -1.53 8.42 -12.02
C LEU A 117 -2.54 9.37 -12.66
N GLN A 118 -2.09 10.44 -13.33
CA GLN A 118 -2.95 11.38 -14.05
C GLN A 118 -3.75 10.69 -15.17
N GLN A 119 -3.14 9.77 -15.92
CA GLN A 119 -3.85 8.99 -16.94
C GLN A 119 -4.92 8.09 -16.33
N VAL A 120 -4.67 7.46 -15.17
CA VAL A 120 -5.71 6.65 -14.53
C VAL A 120 -6.82 7.52 -13.99
N GLU A 121 -6.54 8.65 -13.35
CA GLU A 121 -7.57 9.59 -12.87
C GLU A 121 -8.50 10.04 -14.00
N GLN A 122 -7.97 10.22 -15.21
CA GLN A 122 -8.74 10.59 -16.40
C GLN A 122 -9.47 9.41 -17.07
N GLY A 123 -9.40 8.20 -16.51
CA GLY A 123 -10.04 7.00 -17.06
C GLY A 123 -9.29 6.33 -18.21
N ASN A 124 -8.05 6.76 -18.52
CA ASN A 124 -7.25 6.21 -19.61
C ASN A 124 -6.40 5.01 -19.15
N LEU A 125 -7.07 3.88 -18.94
CA LEU A 125 -6.47 2.64 -18.43
C LEU A 125 -5.71 1.84 -19.49
N LYS A 126 -6.06 2.05 -20.77
CA LYS A 126 -5.56 1.25 -21.89
C LYS A 126 -4.04 1.41 -22.07
N GLY A 127 -3.50 2.57 -21.72
CA GLY A 127 -2.05 2.83 -21.76
C GLY A 127 -1.24 2.08 -20.70
N ILE A 128 -1.88 1.57 -19.64
CA ILE A 128 -1.18 1.02 -18.45
C ILE A 128 -1.28 -0.51 -18.38
N GLY A 129 -2.11 -1.14 -19.22
CA GLY A 129 -2.28 -2.60 -19.22
C GLY A 129 -3.01 -3.15 -17.99
N ILE A 130 -3.65 -2.28 -17.20
CA ILE A 130 -4.52 -2.64 -16.08
C ILE A 130 -5.91 -2.90 -16.67
N SER A 131 -6.45 -4.11 -16.53
CA SER A 131 -7.73 -4.52 -17.14
C SER A 131 -8.85 -3.51 -16.88
N GLU A 132 -9.67 -3.26 -17.91
CA GLU A 132 -10.81 -2.31 -17.94
C GLU A 132 -11.80 -2.44 -16.77
N LYS A 133 -11.81 -3.57 -16.05
CA LYS A 133 -12.64 -3.78 -14.85
C LYS A 133 -12.20 -2.97 -13.61
N ASN A 134 -11.00 -2.38 -13.62
CA ASN A 134 -10.39 -1.71 -12.46
C ASN A 134 -10.11 -0.22 -12.72
N GLY A 135 -11.03 0.44 -13.42
CA GLY A 135 -10.85 1.83 -13.84
C GLY A 135 -10.83 2.88 -12.74
N ALA A 136 -10.56 4.14 -13.13
CA ALA A 136 -10.60 5.34 -12.27
C ALA A 136 -11.80 5.37 -11.33
N MET A 137 -12.92 4.84 -11.83
CA MET A 137 -14.11 4.51 -11.06
C MET A 137 -14.15 3.00 -10.88
N MET A 138 -13.75 2.53 -9.70
CA MET A 138 -13.94 1.15 -9.32
C MET A 138 -15.36 0.98 -8.80
N ALA A 139 -16.11 0.08 -9.40
CA ALA A 139 -17.46 -0.26 -8.96
C ALA A 139 -17.43 -1.42 -7.96
N VAL A 140 -18.14 -1.27 -6.84
CA VAL A 140 -18.36 -2.35 -5.87
C VAL A 140 -19.85 -2.64 -5.75
N PRO A 141 -20.31 -3.86 -6.04
CA PRO A 141 -21.70 -4.23 -5.86
C PRO A 141 -22.12 -3.99 -4.41
N PHE A 142 -23.25 -3.31 -4.21
CA PHE A 142 -23.76 -2.96 -2.87
C PHE A 142 -23.78 -4.17 -1.94
N GLY A 143 -24.21 -5.34 -2.42
CA GLY A 143 -24.28 -6.52 -1.59
C GLY A 143 -22.92 -7.07 -1.11
N ARG A 144 -21.81 -6.76 -1.79
CA ARG A 144 -20.45 -7.04 -1.28
C ARG A 144 -20.13 -6.24 -0.02
N VAL A 145 -20.64 -5.01 0.05
CA VAL A 145 -20.42 -4.07 1.15
C VAL A 145 -21.27 -4.42 2.37
N THR A 146 -22.42 -5.08 2.16
CA THR A 146 -23.28 -5.54 3.26
C THR A 146 -22.70 -6.70 4.08
N ASN A 147 -21.54 -7.24 3.69
CA ASN A 147 -20.91 -8.41 4.29
C ASN A 147 -21.84 -9.65 4.35
N ASN A 148 -22.80 -9.72 3.44
CA ASN A 148 -23.72 -10.85 3.31
C ASN A 148 -23.26 -11.73 2.14
N ALA A 149 -22.85 -12.95 2.45
CA ALA A 149 -22.37 -13.92 1.46
C ALA A 149 -23.39 -14.19 0.35
N LEU A 150 -24.69 -14.13 0.66
CA LEU A 150 -25.77 -14.37 -0.31
C LEU A 150 -25.95 -13.21 -1.29
N LEU A 151 -25.54 -12.01 -0.91
CA LEU A 151 -25.72 -10.79 -1.70
C LEU A 151 -24.42 -10.29 -2.34
N GLY A 152 -23.30 -11.00 -2.18
CA GLY A 152 -21.95 -10.49 -2.50
C GLY A 152 -21.71 -9.98 -3.93
N ASN A 153 -22.57 -10.32 -4.89
CA ASN A 153 -22.52 -9.83 -6.28
C ASN A 153 -23.89 -9.28 -6.76
N ILE A 154 -24.82 -8.99 -5.84
CA ILE A 154 -26.18 -8.53 -6.16
C ILE A 154 -26.33 -7.08 -5.71
N GLY A 155 -27.02 -6.29 -6.54
CA GLY A 155 -27.37 -4.90 -6.25
C GLY A 155 -26.67 -3.91 -7.18
N PRO A 156 -26.97 -2.61 -7.01
CA PRO A 156 -26.33 -1.56 -7.78
C PRO A 156 -24.84 -1.43 -7.41
N ASP A 157 -24.05 -0.99 -8.37
CA ASP A 157 -22.64 -0.70 -8.16
C ASP A 157 -22.47 0.64 -7.45
N ILE A 158 -21.64 0.64 -6.39
CA ILE A 158 -21.21 1.84 -5.69
C ILE A 158 -19.88 2.28 -6.28
N PRO A 159 -19.75 3.51 -6.79
CA PRO A 159 -18.48 4.02 -7.30
C PRO A 159 -17.51 4.28 -6.14
N ILE A 160 -16.26 3.90 -6.36
CA ILE A 160 -15.09 4.27 -5.56
C ILE A 160 -14.11 4.92 -6.51
N ASP A 161 -13.78 6.16 -6.22
CA ASP A 161 -12.79 6.92 -6.96
C ASP A 161 -11.54 7.11 -6.11
N PHE A 162 -10.44 7.49 -6.75
CA PHE A 162 -9.28 7.99 -6.05
C PHE A 162 -8.70 9.18 -6.79
N THR A 163 -8.03 10.05 -6.06
CA THR A 163 -7.34 11.22 -6.61
C THR A 163 -6.01 11.39 -5.91
N THR A 164 -5.00 11.80 -6.66
CA THR A 164 -3.69 12.14 -6.12
C THR A 164 -3.79 13.50 -5.42
N ILE A 165 -3.34 13.58 -4.16
CA ILE A 165 -3.44 14.80 -3.33
C ILE A 165 -2.09 15.32 -2.84
N GLY A 166 -1.00 14.85 -3.44
CA GLY A 166 0.35 15.26 -3.09
C GLY A 166 1.37 14.90 -4.16
N HIS A 167 2.63 15.18 -3.86
CA HIS A 167 3.73 14.87 -4.74
C HIS A 167 4.11 13.38 -4.67
N VAL A 168 4.50 12.84 -5.81
CA VAL A 168 5.19 11.55 -5.86
C VAL A 168 6.61 11.78 -5.36
N ASN A 169 7.04 11.02 -4.36
CA ASN A 169 8.41 11.04 -3.88
C ASN A 169 9.11 9.76 -4.30
N THR A 170 10.22 9.89 -5.02
CA THR A 170 11.10 8.76 -5.37
C THR A 170 12.49 9.07 -4.83
N ASP A 171 13.13 8.08 -4.23
CA ASP A 171 14.49 8.21 -3.70
C ASP A 171 15.27 6.90 -3.90
N ILE A 172 16.58 6.97 -3.71
CA ILE A 172 17.48 5.82 -3.75
C ILE A 172 18.13 5.61 -2.38
N LYS A 173 17.96 4.41 -1.83
CA LYS A 173 18.72 3.93 -0.66
C LYS A 173 19.76 2.91 -1.06
N GLN A 174 20.92 3.01 -0.42
CA GLN A 174 21.97 2.00 -0.51
C GLN A 174 21.89 1.08 0.73
N LYS A 175 21.87 -0.23 0.50
CA LYS A 175 21.93 -1.25 1.54
C LYS A 175 23.21 -2.05 1.36
N ILE A 176 24.01 -2.15 2.41
CA ILE A 176 25.29 -2.86 2.40
C ILE A 176 25.18 -4.02 3.39
N GLU A 177 25.32 -5.25 2.92
CA GLU A 177 25.19 -6.46 3.73
C GLU A 177 26.43 -7.34 3.57
N PRO A 178 27.05 -7.82 4.67
CA PRO A 178 28.04 -8.88 4.60
C PRO A 178 27.39 -10.14 4.00
N HIS A 179 28.05 -10.75 3.02
CA HIS A 179 27.53 -11.88 2.27
C HIS A 179 28.57 -13.00 2.13
N GLY A 180 28.94 -13.68 3.22
CA GLY A 180 29.91 -14.79 3.21
C GLY A 180 31.28 -14.42 3.78
N ILE A 181 32.30 -15.26 3.51
CA ILE A 181 33.66 -15.09 4.04
C ILE A 181 34.41 -14.08 3.14
N ASN A 182 34.41 -12.81 3.55
CA ASN A 182 35.04 -11.67 2.85
C ASN A 182 34.31 -11.17 1.60
N THR A 183 33.00 -11.30 1.56
CA THR A 183 32.18 -10.76 0.47
C THR A 183 31.13 -9.82 1.03
N THR A 184 30.89 -8.71 0.33
CA THR A 184 29.91 -7.69 0.71
C THR A 184 28.95 -7.47 -0.45
N ALA A 185 27.66 -7.64 -0.21
CA ALA A 185 26.61 -7.27 -1.15
C ALA A 185 26.24 -5.80 -0.96
N ILE A 186 26.28 -5.04 -2.04
CA ILE A 186 25.81 -3.66 -2.12
C ILE A 186 24.56 -3.66 -2.99
N GLN A 187 23.44 -3.24 -2.43
CA GLN A 187 22.15 -3.13 -3.10
C GLN A 187 21.75 -1.68 -3.21
N ILE A 188 21.23 -1.31 -4.38
CA ILE A 188 20.56 -0.04 -4.62
C ILE A 188 19.06 -0.32 -4.66
N ILE A 189 18.34 0.31 -3.75
CA ILE A 189 16.90 0.18 -3.57
C ILE A 189 16.26 1.50 -3.96
N MET A 190 15.32 1.46 -4.89
CA MET A 190 14.44 2.59 -5.18
C MET A 190 13.25 2.56 -4.23
N GLU A 191 13.10 3.62 -3.45
CA GLU A 191 11.94 3.84 -2.61
C GLU A 191 11.00 4.82 -3.31
N MET A 192 9.74 4.42 -3.47
CA MET A 192 8.69 5.23 -4.06
C MET A 192 7.56 5.41 -3.06
N GLU A 193 7.08 6.63 -2.91
CA GLU A 193 5.98 7.00 -2.03
C GLU A 193 4.99 7.91 -2.76
N VAL A 194 3.71 7.54 -2.72
CA VAL A 194 2.61 8.31 -3.31
C VAL A 194 1.53 8.53 -2.26
N THR A 195 1.03 9.76 -2.17
CA THR A 195 -0.11 10.11 -1.32
C THR A 195 -1.37 10.24 -2.17
N LEU A 196 -2.35 9.38 -1.92
CA LEU A 196 -3.61 9.31 -2.65
C LEU A 196 -4.78 9.53 -1.70
N GLN A 197 -5.89 10.03 -2.20
CA GLN A 197 -7.15 10.14 -1.49
C GLN A 197 -8.15 9.18 -2.10
N VAL A 198 -8.64 8.25 -1.29
CA VAL A 198 -9.78 7.37 -1.64
C VAL A 198 -11.06 8.15 -1.41
N VAL A 199 -11.95 8.15 -2.41
CA VAL A 199 -13.21 8.89 -2.41
C VAL A 199 -14.36 7.89 -2.57
N ILE A 200 -15.22 7.83 -1.55
CA ILE A 200 -16.49 7.09 -1.58
C ILE A 200 -17.65 8.09 -1.38
N PRO A 201 -18.90 7.76 -1.75
CA PRO A 201 -19.99 8.75 -1.81
C PRO A 201 -20.25 9.55 -0.52
N PHE A 202 -19.89 9.02 0.65
CA PHE A 202 -20.17 9.65 1.95
C PHE A 202 -18.92 9.93 2.78
N HIS A 203 -17.71 9.61 2.28
CA HIS A 203 -16.47 9.75 3.04
C HIS A 203 -15.25 9.79 2.11
N THR A 204 -14.19 10.49 2.52
CA THR A 204 -12.89 10.45 1.84
C THR A 204 -11.77 10.13 2.83
N LYS A 205 -10.69 9.51 2.37
CA LYS A 205 -9.56 9.17 3.24
C LYS A 205 -8.25 9.25 2.49
N GLU A 206 -7.28 9.95 3.08
CA GLU A 206 -5.90 9.95 2.61
C GLU A 206 -5.19 8.64 2.97
N ILE A 207 -4.47 8.08 2.00
CA ILE A 207 -3.61 6.92 2.14
C ILE A 207 -2.23 7.22 1.56
N LYS A 208 -1.19 6.66 2.20
CA LYS A 208 0.19 6.71 1.71
C LYS A 208 0.61 5.33 1.25
N VAL A 209 1.00 5.21 -0.01
CA VAL A 209 1.48 3.97 -0.60
C VAL A 209 2.99 4.05 -0.75
N LYS A 210 3.70 3.13 -0.10
CA LYS A 210 5.15 2.98 -0.21
C LYS A 210 5.50 1.68 -0.95
N GLN A 211 6.53 1.74 -1.77
CA GLN A 211 7.07 0.58 -2.48
C GLN A 211 8.59 0.70 -2.60
N ASP A 212 9.28 -0.34 -2.14
CA ASP A 212 10.73 -0.44 -2.21
C ASP A 212 11.09 -1.52 -3.25
N VAL A 213 11.91 -1.18 -4.23
CA VAL A 213 12.33 -2.09 -5.31
C VAL A 213 13.85 -2.12 -5.39
N PRO A 214 14.50 -3.28 -5.18
CA PRO A 214 15.93 -3.41 -5.46
C PRO A 214 16.14 -3.31 -6.97
N ILE A 215 16.84 -2.27 -7.41
CA ILE A 215 17.09 -2.02 -8.84
C ILE A 215 18.47 -2.50 -9.27
N ALA A 216 19.48 -2.46 -8.40
CA ALA A 216 20.82 -2.95 -8.70
C ALA A 216 21.40 -3.70 -7.49
N THR A 217 22.16 -4.76 -7.75
CA THR A 217 22.91 -5.48 -6.72
C THR A 217 24.30 -5.81 -7.23
N ARG A 218 25.33 -5.51 -6.43
CA ARG A 218 26.72 -5.85 -6.74
C ARG A 218 27.37 -6.54 -5.56
N ILE A 219 28.02 -7.67 -5.82
CA ILE A 219 28.79 -8.42 -4.83
C ILE A 219 30.26 -8.04 -5.00
N VAL A 220 30.89 -7.65 -3.90
CA VAL A 220 32.28 -7.24 -3.84
C VAL A 220 33.04 -8.26 -3.01
N GLN A 221 34.10 -8.82 -3.57
CA GLN A 221 34.99 -9.72 -2.85
C GLN A 221 36.16 -8.94 -2.29
N GLY A 222 36.27 -8.92 -0.97
CA GLY A 222 37.43 -8.39 -0.23
C GLY A 222 38.55 -9.43 -0.14
N GLU A 223 39.75 -8.96 0.17
CA GLU A 223 40.90 -9.83 0.38
C GLU A 223 40.78 -10.59 1.71
N VAL A 224 41.14 -11.88 1.69
CA VAL A 224 41.32 -12.66 2.92
C VAL A 224 42.57 -12.12 3.62
N PRO A 225 42.50 -11.63 4.86
CA PRO A 225 43.69 -11.15 5.57
C PRO A 225 44.69 -12.30 5.73
N THR A 226 45.89 -12.16 5.15
CA THR A 226 47.01 -13.07 5.46
C THR A 226 47.58 -12.67 6.82
N TYR A 227 47.12 -13.34 7.89
CA TYR A 227 47.75 -13.25 9.19
C TYR A 227 49.18 -13.83 9.12
N TYR A 228 50.19 -12.97 9.03
CA TYR A 228 51.56 -13.36 9.36
C TYR A 228 51.71 -13.33 10.87
N GLY A 229 51.64 -14.49 11.52
CA GLY A 229 51.96 -14.64 12.92
C GLY A 229 53.45 -14.41 13.18
N SER A 230 53.90 -13.16 13.32
CA SER A 230 55.19 -12.87 13.93
C SER A 230 55.04 -12.94 15.45
N GLY A 231 55.05 -14.16 15.97
CA GLY A 231 55.13 -14.44 17.40
C GLY A 231 56.52 -14.10 17.93
N SER A 232 56.79 -12.82 18.17
CA SER A 232 57.90 -12.39 19.02
C SER A 232 57.44 -12.49 20.47
N VAL A 233 57.59 -13.67 21.07
CA VAL A 233 57.44 -13.82 22.52
C VAL A 233 58.59 -13.05 23.16
N ALA A 234 58.30 -11.88 23.74
CA ALA A 234 59.23 -11.18 24.60
C ALA A 234 59.41 -12.01 25.88
N VAL A 235 60.55 -12.69 26.01
CA VAL A 235 60.97 -13.35 27.25
C VAL A 235 61.37 -12.24 28.23
N PRO A 236 60.75 -12.11 29.42
CA PRO A 236 61.15 -11.11 30.39
C PRO A 236 62.48 -11.51 31.03
N ASP A 237 63.42 -10.58 31.01
CA ASP A 237 64.76 -10.74 31.58
C ASP A 237 64.65 -10.91 33.11
N LYS A 238 65.17 -12.04 33.63
CA LYS A 238 65.15 -12.32 35.07
C LYS A 238 66.18 -11.40 35.74
N LYS A 239 65.69 -10.41 36.50
CA LYS A 239 66.51 -9.65 37.45
C LYS A 239 67.29 -10.62 38.35
N LYS A 240 68.62 -10.56 38.26
CA LYS A 240 69.52 -10.97 39.34
C LYS A 240 69.22 -10.10 40.55
N THR A 241 68.79 -10.72 41.64
CA THR A 241 68.92 -10.15 42.98
C THR A 241 69.97 -10.97 43.71
N ASP A 242 71.02 -10.28 44.09
CA ASP A 242 72.15 -10.74 44.89
C ASP A 242 71.69 -11.21 46.28
N SER A 243 72.28 -12.32 46.75
CA SER A 243 72.66 -12.65 48.14
C SER A 243 73.30 -14.04 48.16
#